data_AF-A0A950QRW2-F1
#
_entry.id   AF-A0A950QRW2-F1
#
_cell.length_a   1.000
_cell.length_b   1.000
_cell.length_c   1.000
_cell.angle_alpha   90.00
_cell.angle_beta   90.00
_cell.angle_gamma   90.00
#
_symmetry.space_group_name_H-M   'P 1'
#
loop_
_entity.id
_entity.type
_entity.pdbx_description
1 polymer ?
#
loop_
_entity_poly.entity_id
_entity_poly.type
_entity_poly.pdbx_seq_one_letter_code
_entity_poly.pdbx_strand_id
1 'polypeptide(L)'
;MVNSEEGYQNLRRFLFGDLRAKTLLTNFVLDFSANHNSKIPDVTYFLETQAAIRSLPVLMHERTLHHYCAEAIDEQTFNERYRGPDSLLPLFTTFLFMNTREDGTIRFMRKIGLFVQRYEKGFIIFQDHLEQLPLWSDYLIIQLRQPRGESDSSSVLIADYCWASERLEPNTPLRPDPRPDEGTASYTIPLPGTKFQDHLGPEASVRIEVSIWQ
;
A
#
# COMPACT_ATOMS: atom_id res chain seq x y z
N MET A 1 -15.54 38.09 16.78
CA MET A 1 -15.55 36.61 16.70
C MET A 1 -14.38 36.21 15.84
N VAL A 2 -13.36 35.62 16.44
CA VAL A 2 -12.12 35.22 15.75
C VAL A 2 -12.39 33.91 15.02
N ASN A 3 -11.90 33.85 13.80
CA ASN A 3 -12.18 32.85 12.78
C ASN A 3 -11.39 31.55 13.02
N SER A 4 -11.63 30.92 14.17
CA SER A 4 -10.89 29.73 14.63
C SER A 4 -11.16 28.49 13.77
N GLU A 5 -12.33 28.44 13.12
CA GLU A 5 -12.70 27.37 12.19
C GLU A 5 -11.87 27.44 10.90
N GLU A 6 -11.74 28.63 10.29
CA GLU A 6 -10.95 28.78 9.07
C GLU A 6 -9.45 28.54 9.32
N GLY A 7 -8.94 28.93 10.49
CA GLY A 7 -7.57 28.60 10.92
C GLY A 7 -7.34 27.10 11.10
N TYR A 8 -8.29 26.38 11.71
CA TYR A 8 -8.23 24.92 11.87
C TYR A 8 -8.34 24.19 10.53
N GLN A 9 -9.25 24.63 9.66
CA GLN A 9 -9.42 24.05 8.31
C GLN A 9 -8.20 24.31 7.42
N ASN A 10 -7.57 25.48 7.52
CA ASN A 10 -6.32 25.77 6.81
C ASN A 10 -5.15 24.96 7.35
N LEU A 11 -5.05 24.76 8.67
CA LEU A 11 -4.04 23.88 9.26
C LEU A 11 -4.26 22.41 8.87
N ARG A 12 -5.52 21.97 8.82
CA ARG A 12 -5.90 20.64 8.35
C ARG A 12 -5.55 20.45 6.86
N ARG A 13 -5.88 21.41 6.01
CA ARG A 13 -5.48 21.39 4.59
C ARG A 13 -3.97 21.42 4.42
N PHE A 14 -3.26 22.22 5.22
CA PHE A 14 -1.81 22.32 5.18
C PHE A 14 -1.10 21.04 5.66
N LEU A 15 -1.69 20.30 6.60
CA LEU A 15 -1.13 19.05 7.10
C LEU A 15 -1.60 17.81 6.32
N PHE A 16 -2.76 17.87 5.66
CA PHE A 16 -3.46 16.71 5.09
C PHE A 16 -3.94 16.86 3.63
N GLY A 17 -3.46 17.86 2.88
CA GLY A 17 -3.74 17.95 1.44
C GLY A 17 -5.22 18.14 1.07
N ASP A 18 -5.50 18.10 -0.24
CA ASP A 18 -6.84 18.15 -0.84
C ASP A 18 -7.24 16.82 -1.52
N LEU A 19 -6.33 15.84 -1.51
CA LEU A 19 -6.52 14.53 -2.08
C LEU A 19 -6.09 13.44 -1.09
N ARG A 20 -6.96 12.46 -0.89
CA ARG A 20 -6.68 11.27 -0.08
C ARG A 20 -6.48 10.07 -0.99
N ALA A 21 -5.34 9.39 -0.86
CA ALA A 21 -5.00 8.17 -1.57
C ALA A 21 -4.74 7.04 -0.57
N LYS A 22 -5.73 6.16 -0.39
CA LYS A 22 -5.65 4.99 0.50
C LYS A 22 -5.12 3.80 -0.28
N THR A 23 -4.06 3.17 0.23
CA THR A 23 -3.43 2.00 -0.39
C THR A 23 -3.71 0.75 0.46
N LEU A 24 -4.17 -0.31 -0.18
CA LEU A 24 -4.42 -1.61 0.43
C LEU A 24 -3.71 -2.72 -0.33
N LEU A 25 -3.22 -3.73 0.37
CA LEU A 25 -2.95 -5.05 -0.21
C LEU A 25 -4.26 -5.85 -0.18
N THR A 26 -4.63 -6.44 -1.31
CA THR A 26 -5.92 -7.12 -1.52
C THR A 26 -5.72 -8.49 -2.12
N ASN A 27 -6.69 -9.39 -1.91
CA ASN A 27 -6.75 -10.75 -2.45
C ASN A 27 -5.51 -11.60 -2.14
N PHE A 28 -4.81 -11.28 -1.05
CA PHE A 28 -3.64 -12.03 -0.62
C PHE A 28 -4.05 -13.23 0.23
N VAL A 29 -3.31 -14.32 0.08
CA VAL A 29 -3.38 -15.50 0.93
C VAL A 29 -2.03 -15.73 1.58
N LEU A 30 -2.03 -16.31 2.78
CA LEU A 30 -0.82 -16.70 3.49
C LEU A 30 -0.93 -18.18 3.85
N ASP A 31 0.17 -18.92 3.69
CA ASP A 31 0.21 -20.34 3.98
C ASP A 31 0.66 -20.59 5.42
N PHE A 32 -0.27 -21.07 6.25
CA PHE A 32 -0.04 -21.50 7.64
C PHE A 32 -0.10 -23.02 7.81
N SER A 33 -0.10 -23.80 6.73
CA SER A 33 -0.18 -25.27 6.78
C SER A 33 0.93 -25.90 7.63
N ALA A 34 2.11 -25.25 7.69
CA ALA A 34 3.22 -25.63 8.55
C ALA A 34 2.84 -25.74 10.03
N ASN A 35 1.96 -24.85 10.52
CA ASN A 35 1.53 -24.78 11.93
C ASN A 35 0.72 -26.02 12.37
N HIS A 36 0.17 -26.76 11.41
CA HIS A 36 -0.62 -27.97 11.67
C HIS A 36 0.22 -29.25 11.65
N ASN A 37 1.53 -29.13 11.40
CA ASN A 37 2.45 -30.25 11.35
C ASN A 37 3.48 -30.15 12.47
N SER A 38 3.37 -31.01 13.47
CA SER A 38 4.28 -31.04 14.63
C SER A 38 5.76 -31.30 14.30
N LYS A 39 6.08 -31.66 13.04
CA LYS A 39 7.46 -31.84 12.56
C LYS A 39 8.01 -30.61 11.84
N ILE A 40 7.19 -29.59 11.58
CA ILE A 40 7.57 -28.37 10.86
C ILE A 40 7.44 -27.19 11.83
N PRO A 41 8.36 -26.22 11.79
CA PRO A 41 8.24 -24.98 12.57
C PRO A 41 6.97 -24.19 12.22
N ASP A 42 6.35 -23.60 13.24
CA ASP A 42 5.27 -22.63 13.07
C ASP A 42 5.79 -21.40 12.33
N VAL A 43 4.91 -20.72 11.58
CA VAL A 43 5.24 -19.53 10.80
C VAL A 43 4.40 -18.33 11.20
N THR A 44 5.04 -17.16 11.18
CA THR A 44 4.39 -15.86 11.25
C THR A 44 4.92 -15.00 10.12
N TYR A 45 4.03 -14.34 9.40
CA TYR A 45 4.40 -13.42 8.33
C TYR A 45 4.50 -12.00 8.86
N PHE A 46 5.42 -11.23 8.30
CA PHE A 46 5.55 -9.81 8.60
C PHE A 46 5.46 -9.01 7.32
N LEU A 47 4.57 -8.01 7.31
CA LEU A 47 4.45 -7.08 6.22
C LEU A 47 5.06 -5.72 6.59
N GLU A 48 6.09 -5.34 5.84
CA GLU A 48 6.65 -4.00 5.88
C GLU A 48 5.99 -3.09 4.84
N THR A 49 5.82 -1.82 5.23
CA THR A 49 5.35 -0.77 4.32
C THR A 49 6.12 0.53 4.55
N GLN A 50 6.47 1.23 3.48
CA GLN A 50 7.03 2.57 3.55
C GLN A 50 6.37 3.49 2.54
N ALA A 51 6.26 4.76 2.90
CA ALA A 51 5.59 5.78 2.13
C ALA A 51 6.51 6.96 1.81
N ALA A 52 6.58 7.35 0.54
CA ALA A 52 7.23 8.59 0.14
C ALA A 52 6.34 9.38 -0.84
N ILE A 53 6.53 10.70 -0.85
CA ILE A 53 5.91 11.59 -1.83
C ILE A 53 7.02 12.30 -2.61
N ARG A 54 6.79 12.57 -3.89
CA ARG A 54 7.80 13.20 -4.75
C ARG A 54 8.16 14.59 -4.23
N SER A 55 9.44 14.93 -4.33
CA SER A 55 10.05 16.20 -3.89
C SER A 55 10.29 16.32 -2.38
N LEU A 56 9.97 15.27 -1.60
CA LEU A 56 10.36 15.20 -0.20
C LEU A 56 11.43 14.10 -0.03
N PRO A 57 12.65 14.42 0.44
CA PRO A 57 13.73 13.45 0.57
C PRO A 57 13.63 12.57 1.84
N VAL A 58 12.48 12.60 2.53
CA VAL A 58 12.23 11.80 3.73
C VAL A 58 11.01 10.90 3.55
N LEU A 59 10.97 9.78 4.27
CA LEU A 59 9.80 8.93 4.36
C LEU A 59 8.69 9.66 5.13
N MET A 60 7.47 9.61 4.60
CA MET A 60 6.27 10.10 5.28
C MET A 60 5.76 9.11 6.33
N HIS A 61 6.05 7.82 6.12
CA HIS A 61 5.65 6.74 6.99
C HIS A 61 6.51 5.50 6.75
N GLU A 62 6.73 4.74 7.82
CA GLU A 62 7.34 3.42 7.75
C GLU A 62 6.80 2.52 8.86
N ARG A 63 6.58 1.26 8.50
CA ARG A 63 6.35 0.14 9.40
C ARG A 63 7.29 -0.97 9.00
N THR A 64 8.35 -1.16 9.77
CA THR A 64 9.44 -2.08 9.44
C THR A 64 9.75 -3.00 10.61
N LEU A 65 10.36 -4.14 10.33
CA LEU A 65 10.93 -5.04 11.32
C LEU A 65 12.06 -4.36 12.09
N HIS A 66 12.85 -3.51 11.43
CA HIS A 66 13.91 -2.71 12.06
C HIS A 66 13.37 -1.81 13.19
N HIS A 67 12.15 -1.30 13.05
CA HIS A 67 11.46 -0.49 14.05
C HIS A 67 10.46 -1.28 14.90
N TYR A 68 10.45 -2.61 14.79
CA TYR A 68 9.53 -3.51 15.51
C TYR A 68 8.05 -3.13 15.36
N CYS A 69 7.66 -2.59 14.21
CA CYS A 69 6.29 -2.10 13.97
C CYS A 69 5.68 -2.57 12.64
N ALA A 70 6.37 -3.49 11.94
CA ALA A 70 5.79 -4.25 10.84
C ALA A 70 4.48 -4.94 11.25
N GLU A 71 3.58 -5.16 10.31
CA GLU A 71 2.33 -5.89 10.57
C GLU A 71 2.67 -7.38 10.73
N ALA A 72 2.62 -7.88 11.96
CA ALA A 72 2.76 -9.29 12.26
C ALA A 72 1.42 -10.01 12.04
N ILE A 73 1.44 -11.07 11.23
CA ILE A 73 0.27 -11.82 10.83
C ILE A 73 0.53 -13.30 11.11
N ASP A 74 0.04 -13.75 12.26
CA ASP A 74 -0.10 -15.18 12.57
C ASP A 74 -1.41 -15.74 12.00
N GLU A 75 -1.58 -17.05 12.12
CA GLU A 75 -2.76 -17.74 11.57
C GLU A 75 -4.07 -17.25 12.21
N GLN A 76 -4.06 -16.99 13.51
CA GLN A 76 -5.24 -16.48 14.21
C GLN A 76 -5.63 -15.09 13.70
N THR A 77 -4.67 -14.16 13.66
CA THR A 77 -4.85 -12.79 13.17
C THR A 77 -5.33 -12.79 11.72
N PHE A 78 -4.76 -13.65 10.87
CA PHE A 78 -5.21 -13.80 9.50
C PHE A 78 -6.66 -14.24 9.41
N ASN A 79 -7.03 -15.30 10.15
CA ASN A 79 -8.40 -15.81 10.18
C ASN A 79 -9.43 -14.80 10.73
N GLU A 80 -9.04 -14.01 11.73
CA GLU A 80 -9.94 -13.05 12.38
C GLU A 80 -10.09 -11.73 11.63
N ARG A 81 -9.01 -11.23 11.01
CA ARG A 81 -8.98 -9.87 10.44
C ARG A 81 -8.93 -9.83 8.92
N TYR A 82 -8.30 -10.82 8.28
CA TYR A 82 -7.94 -10.76 6.87
C TYR A 82 -8.61 -11.84 6.02
N ARG A 83 -9.14 -12.90 6.62
CA ARG A 83 -9.84 -13.95 5.88
C ARG A 83 -11.19 -13.46 5.39
N GLY A 84 -11.36 -13.41 4.08
CA GLY A 84 -12.59 -13.00 3.42
C GLY A 84 -12.43 -13.00 1.90
N PRO A 85 -13.48 -12.64 1.15
CA PRO A 85 -13.45 -12.64 -0.31
C PRO A 85 -12.35 -11.76 -0.93
N ASP A 86 -12.07 -10.62 -0.30
CA ASP A 86 -11.16 -9.60 -0.83
C ASP A 86 -9.84 -9.49 -0.07
N SER A 87 -9.68 -10.21 1.05
CA SER A 87 -8.56 -10.13 2.02
C SER A 87 -7.83 -8.78 2.04
N LEU A 88 -8.32 -7.84 2.85
CA LEU A 88 -7.92 -6.43 2.80
C LEU A 88 -6.95 -6.08 3.93
N LEU A 89 -5.72 -5.69 3.59
CA LEU A 89 -4.74 -5.17 4.52
C LEU A 89 -4.41 -3.70 4.19
N PRO A 90 -4.81 -2.74 5.05
CA PRO A 90 -4.45 -1.33 4.85
C PRO A 90 -2.95 -1.10 4.98
N LEU A 91 -2.32 -0.54 3.93
CA LEU A 91 -0.88 -0.25 3.93
C LEU A 91 -0.61 1.14 4.50
N PHE A 92 -1.21 2.18 3.89
CA PHE A 92 -1.17 3.55 4.40
C PHE A 92 -2.15 4.45 3.62
N THR A 93 -2.59 5.54 4.24
CA THR A 93 -3.36 6.60 3.58
C THR A 93 -2.48 7.82 3.35
N THR A 94 -2.16 8.12 2.10
CA THR A 94 -1.44 9.34 1.72
C THR A 94 -2.39 10.50 1.59
N PHE A 95 -1.97 11.64 2.09
CA PHE A 95 -2.61 12.92 1.90
C PHE A 95 -1.74 13.76 0.98
N LEU A 96 -2.31 14.26 -0.12
CA LEU A 96 -1.59 14.85 -1.25
C LEU A 96 -2.20 16.19 -1.64
N PHE A 97 -1.40 17.05 -2.28
CA PHE A 97 -1.82 18.35 -2.78
C PHE A 97 -1.86 18.38 -4.31
N MET A 98 -3.03 18.63 -4.90
CA MET A 98 -3.21 18.70 -6.35
C MET A 98 -2.47 19.89 -6.99
N ASN A 99 -2.41 21.03 -6.30
CA ASN A 99 -1.91 22.29 -6.88
C ASN A 99 -0.46 22.64 -6.50
N THR A 100 0.38 21.64 -6.19
CA THR A 100 1.77 21.92 -5.80
C THR A 100 2.72 22.19 -6.96
N ARG A 101 2.32 21.89 -8.20
CA ARG A 101 3.21 21.99 -9.37
C ARG A 101 2.50 22.55 -10.60
N GLU A 102 3.27 23.25 -11.43
CA GLU A 102 2.81 23.83 -12.70
C GLU A 102 2.34 22.78 -13.71
N ASP A 103 2.90 21.57 -13.66
CA ASP A 103 2.50 20.46 -14.53
C ASP A 103 1.25 19.72 -14.03
N GLY A 104 0.77 20.04 -12.82
CA GLY A 104 -0.39 19.41 -12.19
C GLY A 104 -0.19 17.94 -11.85
N THR A 105 1.06 17.43 -11.84
CA THR A 105 1.33 16.03 -11.54
C THR A 105 1.60 15.81 -10.05
N ILE A 106 1.05 14.73 -9.52
CA ILE A 106 1.27 14.27 -8.15
C ILE A 106 1.90 12.90 -8.24
N ARG A 107 2.96 12.64 -7.48
CA ARG A 107 3.63 11.34 -7.51
C ARG A 107 3.97 10.90 -6.09
N PHE A 108 3.72 9.64 -5.81
CA PHE A 108 4.02 9.01 -4.52
C PHE A 108 4.44 7.56 -4.74
N MET A 109 5.12 7.00 -3.75
CA MET A 109 5.68 5.65 -3.79
C MET A 109 5.23 4.86 -2.56
N ARG A 110 5.00 3.56 -2.74
CA ARG A 110 4.82 2.58 -1.67
C ARG A 110 5.80 1.43 -1.79
N LYS A 111 6.66 1.26 -0.78
CA LYS A 111 7.43 0.02 -0.60
C LYS A 111 6.52 -0.98 0.09
N ILE A 112 6.53 -2.23 -0.37
CA ILE A 112 5.90 -3.37 0.29
C ILE A 112 6.97 -4.45 0.42
N GLY A 113 7.08 -5.07 1.59
CA GLY A 113 7.98 -6.20 1.82
C GLY A 113 7.30 -7.27 2.65
N LEU A 114 7.38 -8.52 2.22
CA LEU A 114 6.90 -9.68 2.94
C LEU A 114 8.09 -10.47 3.51
N PHE A 115 8.03 -10.77 4.79
CA PHE A 115 8.99 -11.58 5.51
C PHE A 115 8.28 -12.74 6.21
N VAL A 116 9.05 -13.76 6.57
CA VAL A 116 8.56 -14.90 7.36
C VAL A 116 9.51 -15.16 8.51
N GLN A 117 8.96 -15.37 9.70
CA GLN A 117 9.68 -15.90 10.85
C GLN A 117 9.19 -17.30 11.15
N ARG A 118 10.13 -18.20 11.44
CA ARG A 118 9.85 -19.57 11.85
C ARG A 118 10.10 -19.78 13.34
N TYR A 119 9.24 -20.56 13.99
CA TYR A 119 9.28 -20.87 15.41
C TYR A 119 9.21 -22.39 15.65
N GLU A 120 10.10 -22.95 16.46
CA GLU A 120 9.96 -24.31 17.01
C GLU A 120 9.53 -24.20 18.47
N LYS A 121 8.35 -24.75 18.81
CA LYS A 121 7.88 -24.80 20.21
C LYS A 121 7.93 -23.42 20.90
N GLY A 122 7.63 -22.35 20.14
CA GLY A 122 7.66 -20.96 20.61
C GLY A 122 9.03 -20.27 20.58
N PHE A 123 10.10 -20.92 20.12
CA PHE A 123 11.43 -20.34 20.00
C PHE A 123 11.81 -20.08 18.55
N ILE A 124 12.52 -18.98 18.31
CA ILE A 124 13.03 -18.59 16.99
C ILE A 124 14.08 -19.61 16.50
N ILE A 125 14.02 -20.00 15.22
CA ILE A 125 14.97 -20.92 14.59
C ILE A 125 15.83 -20.19 13.54
N PHE A 126 17.16 -20.28 13.67
CA PHE A 126 18.14 -19.61 12.81
C PHE A 126 18.79 -20.53 11.75
N GLN A 127 18.04 -21.40 11.05
CA GLN A 127 18.64 -22.49 10.25
C GLN A 127 18.78 -22.21 8.74
N ASP A 128 17.75 -21.72 8.06
CA ASP A 128 17.67 -21.88 6.59
C ASP A 128 17.52 -20.58 5.77
N HIS A 129 17.26 -19.44 6.40
CA HIS A 129 17.09 -18.15 5.71
C HIS A 129 17.99 -17.09 6.33
N LEU A 130 18.57 -16.22 5.51
CA LEU A 130 19.05 -14.92 5.98
C LEU A 130 17.80 -14.17 6.45
N GLU A 131 17.55 -14.15 7.77
CA GLU A 131 16.33 -13.64 8.41
C GLU A 131 15.99 -12.16 8.07
N GLN A 132 16.87 -11.46 7.35
CA GLN A 132 16.70 -10.09 6.90
C GLN A 132 16.34 -9.94 5.41
N LEU A 133 16.24 -11.04 4.65
CA LEU A 133 15.80 -10.98 3.26
C LEU A 133 14.29 -11.21 3.16
N PRO A 134 13.56 -10.33 2.48
CA PRO A 134 12.14 -10.53 2.24
C PRO A 134 11.93 -11.72 1.30
N LEU A 135 10.85 -12.47 1.54
CA LEU A 135 10.30 -13.43 0.59
C LEU A 135 9.94 -12.74 -0.74
N TRP A 136 9.40 -11.52 -0.64
CA TRP A 136 9.12 -10.65 -1.78
C TRP A 136 9.13 -9.19 -1.33
N SER A 137 9.67 -8.29 -2.15
CA SER A 137 9.56 -6.85 -1.92
C SER A 137 9.69 -6.05 -3.20
N ASP A 138 8.96 -4.95 -3.30
CA ASP A 138 9.09 -3.99 -4.40
C ASP A 138 8.58 -2.58 -3.98
N TYR A 139 8.79 -1.60 -4.85
CA TYR A 139 8.29 -0.25 -4.72
C TYR A 139 7.29 0.04 -5.84
N LEU A 140 6.04 0.26 -5.47
CA LEU A 140 5.00 0.76 -6.36
C LEU A 140 5.12 2.29 -6.48
N ILE A 141 5.25 2.80 -7.69
CA ILE A 141 5.32 4.24 -7.97
C ILE A 141 4.05 4.63 -8.72
N ILE A 142 3.31 5.61 -8.18
CA ILE A 142 2.03 6.06 -8.74
C ILE A 142 2.13 7.54 -9.09
N GLN A 143 1.58 7.89 -10.23
CA GLN A 143 1.43 9.27 -10.69
C GLN A 143 -0.04 9.57 -10.98
N LEU A 144 -0.52 10.69 -10.46
CA LEU A 144 -1.85 11.22 -10.71
C LEU A 144 -1.72 12.57 -11.42
N ARG A 145 -2.64 12.88 -12.34
CA ARG A 145 -2.71 14.17 -13.02
C ARG A 145 -4.15 14.53 -13.32
N GLN A 146 -4.47 15.82 -13.23
CA GLN A 146 -5.77 16.31 -13.71
C GLN A 146 -5.82 16.23 -15.24
N PRO A 147 -6.97 15.86 -15.84
CA PRO A 147 -7.15 15.96 -17.28
C PRO A 147 -7.02 17.42 -17.71
N ARG A 148 -6.22 17.69 -18.74
CA ARG A 148 -6.09 19.06 -19.30
C ARG A 148 -7.32 19.37 -20.15
N GLY A 149 -8.11 20.33 -19.70
CA GLY A 149 -9.21 20.91 -20.47
C GLY A 149 -10.51 20.13 -20.38
N GLU A 150 -11.30 20.39 -19.34
CA GLU A 150 -12.75 20.62 -19.40
C GLU A 150 -13.21 20.96 -17.98
N SER A 151 -13.94 22.06 -17.85
CA SER A 151 -14.57 22.56 -16.63
C SER A 151 -15.82 21.74 -16.29
N ASP A 152 -15.75 20.42 -16.43
CA ASP A 152 -16.88 19.55 -16.16
C ASP A 152 -16.61 18.63 -14.98
N SER A 153 -17.61 18.56 -14.11
CA SER A 153 -17.48 18.13 -12.71
C SER A 153 -17.34 16.61 -12.53
N SER A 154 -16.80 15.90 -13.53
CA SER A 154 -16.48 14.48 -13.46
C SER A 154 -15.00 14.29 -13.12
N SER A 155 -14.73 14.31 -11.82
CA SER A 155 -13.42 14.35 -11.14
C SER A 155 -12.53 13.11 -11.30
N VAL A 156 -12.44 12.50 -12.49
CA VAL A 156 -11.60 11.31 -12.70
C VAL A 156 -10.17 11.76 -13.01
N LEU A 157 -9.30 11.64 -12.02
CA LEU A 157 -7.86 11.84 -12.21
C LEU A 157 -7.31 10.80 -13.20
N ILE A 158 -6.42 11.24 -14.09
CA ILE A 158 -5.65 10.29 -14.90
C ILE A 158 -4.56 9.72 -13.98
N ALA A 159 -4.47 8.40 -13.91
CA ALA A 159 -3.54 7.70 -13.06
C ALA A 159 -2.63 6.79 -13.90
N ASP A 160 -1.35 6.79 -13.59
CA ASP A 160 -0.32 5.95 -14.20
C ASP A 160 0.51 5.30 -13.08
N TYR A 161 1.03 4.09 -13.31
CA TYR A 161 1.89 3.41 -12.34
C TYR A 161 3.09 2.72 -13.00
N CYS A 162 4.04 2.29 -12.15
CA CYS A 162 5.03 1.26 -12.46
C CYS A 162 5.55 0.64 -11.16
N TRP A 163 6.12 -0.55 -11.26
CA TRP A 163 6.91 -1.17 -10.20
C TRP A 163 8.39 -0.88 -10.40
N ALA A 164 9.14 -0.57 -9.33
CA ALA A 164 10.54 -0.18 -9.43
C ALA A 164 11.46 -1.30 -9.94
N SER A 165 11.08 -2.57 -9.74
CA SER A 165 11.78 -3.70 -10.37
C SER A 165 11.69 -3.71 -11.89
N GLU A 166 10.68 -3.06 -12.47
CA GLU A 166 10.46 -2.97 -13.90
C GLU A 166 10.93 -1.62 -14.48
N ARG A 167 10.62 -0.50 -13.79
CA ARG A 167 10.89 0.86 -14.23
C ARG A 167 10.78 1.88 -13.09
N LEU A 168 11.48 3.02 -13.21
CA LEU A 168 11.42 4.13 -12.24
C LEU A 168 10.41 5.23 -12.56
N GLU A 169 10.00 5.36 -13.82
CA GLU A 169 9.05 6.37 -14.29
C GLU A 169 7.70 5.74 -14.65
N PRO A 170 6.59 6.15 -13.99
CA PRO A 170 5.25 5.64 -14.26
C PRO A 170 4.83 5.86 -15.71
N ASN A 171 4.43 4.79 -16.38
CA ASN A 171 4.03 4.81 -17.78
C ASN A 171 2.89 3.84 -18.12
N THR A 172 2.47 3.01 -17.16
CA THR A 172 1.37 2.07 -17.35
C THR A 172 0.08 2.76 -16.91
N PRO A 173 -0.88 3.01 -17.81
CA PRO A 173 -2.12 3.70 -17.45
C PRO A 173 -2.98 2.82 -16.54
N LEU A 174 -3.56 3.43 -15.51
CA LEU A 174 -4.54 2.81 -14.63
C LEU A 174 -5.95 3.11 -15.12
N ARG A 175 -6.78 2.07 -15.14
CA ARG A 175 -8.21 2.18 -15.42
C ARG A 175 -8.96 2.10 -14.10
N PRO A 176 -9.92 3.00 -13.83
CA PRO A 176 -10.76 2.89 -12.66
C PRO A 176 -11.52 1.54 -12.65
N ASP A 177 -11.63 0.94 -11.48
CA ASP A 177 -12.41 -0.27 -11.26
C ASP A 177 -13.92 0.03 -11.51
N PRO A 178 -14.71 -0.94 -12.01
CA PRO A 178 -16.13 -0.75 -12.21
C PRO A 178 -16.86 -0.59 -10.87
N ARG A 179 -17.79 0.38 -10.78
CA ARG A 179 -18.54 0.76 -9.56
C ARG A 179 -17.68 1.39 -8.45
N PRO A 180 -17.04 2.53 -8.70
CA PRO A 180 -16.53 3.35 -7.61
C PRO A 180 -17.68 3.76 -6.67
N ASP A 181 -17.42 3.83 -5.36
CA ASP A 181 -18.26 4.61 -4.45
C ASP A 181 -18.31 6.06 -4.99
N GLU A 182 -19.48 6.73 -4.87
CA GLU A 182 -19.62 8.10 -5.36
C GLU A 182 -18.49 9.00 -4.82
N GLY A 183 -17.69 9.57 -5.71
CA GLY A 183 -16.57 10.47 -5.36
C GLY A 183 -15.24 9.78 -5.01
N THR A 184 -15.10 8.45 -5.14
CA THR A 184 -13.84 7.72 -4.91
C THR A 184 -13.43 6.90 -6.13
N ALA A 185 -12.33 7.23 -6.79
CA ALA A 185 -11.78 6.40 -7.86
C ALA A 185 -10.94 5.25 -7.26
N SER A 186 -11.32 4.00 -7.54
CA SER A 186 -10.54 2.81 -7.16
C SER A 186 -9.72 2.30 -8.35
N TYR A 187 -8.49 1.84 -8.09
CA TYR A 187 -7.61 1.24 -9.07
C TYR A 187 -6.98 -0.02 -8.50
N THR A 188 -7.08 -1.13 -9.22
CA THR A 188 -6.42 -2.40 -8.84
C THR A 188 -5.15 -2.62 -9.68
N ILE A 189 -4.05 -2.93 -9.00
CA ILE A 189 -2.71 -3.06 -9.56
C ILE A 189 -2.15 -4.45 -9.23
N PRO A 190 -1.86 -5.31 -10.23
CA PRO A 190 -1.25 -6.60 -9.95
C PRO A 190 0.18 -6.43 -9.41
N LEU A 191 0.61 -7.36 -8.57
CA LEU A 191 2.01 -7.43 -8.14
C LEU A 191 2.91 -7.84 -9.33
N PRO A 192 4.18 -7.38 -9.36
CA PRO A 192 5.10 -7.63 -10.47
C PRO A 192 5.78 -9.00 -10.36
N GLY A 193 6.05 -9.61 -11.52
CA GLY A 193 6.72 -10.91 -11.63
C GLY A 193 5.86 -12.08 -11.14
N THR A 194 6.49 -13.18 -10.75
CA THR A 194 5.80 -14.41 -10.29
C THR A 194 6.18 -14.82 -8.87
N LYS A 195 7.28 -14.29 -8.31
CA LYS A 195 7.79 -14.70 -6.98
C LYS A 195 6.81 -14.44 -5.85
N PHE A 196 5.94 -13.45 -5.97
CA PHE A 196 4.92 -13.18 -4.95
C PHE A 196 3.87 -14.29 -4.87
N GLN A 197 3.62 -15.03 -5.96
CA GLN A 197 2.52 -15.97 -6.07
C GLN A 197 2.67 -17.14 -5.08
N ASP A 198 3.92 -17.55 -4.83
CA ASP A 198 4.26 -18.62 -3.89
C ASP A 198 4.01 -18.24 -2.42
N HIS A 199 3.80 -16.95 -2.12
CA HIS A 199 3.76 -16.44 -0.74
C HIS A 199 2.54 -15.56 -0.42
N LEU A 200 2.03 -14.81 -1.40
CA LEU A 200 0.84 -13.96 -1.29
C LEU A 200 -0.34 -14.52 -2.10
N GLY A 201 -0.12 -15.57 -2.91
CA GLY A 201 -1.09 -16.12 -3.85
C GLY A 201 -1.14 -15.41 -5.19
N PRO A 202 -1.74 -16.06 -6.21
CA PRO A 202 -1.72 -15.58 -7.60
C PRO A 202 -2.55 -14.32 -7.84
N GLU A 203 -3.58 -14.08 -7.04
CA GLU A 203 -4.51 -12.95 -7.21
C GLU A 203 -4.13 -11.70 -6.40
N ALA A 204 -3.04 -11.79 -5.62
CA ALA A 204 -2.59 -10.69 -4.77
C ALA A 204 -2.33 -9.42 -5.59
N SER A 205 -2.90 -8.31 -5.13
CA SER A 205 -2.89 -7.04 -5.84
C SER A 205 -2.83 -5.87 -4.85
N VAL A 206 -2.45 -4.70 -5.33
CA VAL A 206 -2.57 -3.44 -4.58
C VAL A 206 -3.79 -2.68 -5.08
N ARG A 207 -4.70 -2.34 -4.18
CA ARG A 207 -5.81 -1.42 -4.45
C ARG A 207 -5.46 -0.02 -3.99
N ILE A 208 -5.73 0.97 -4.84
CA ILE A 208 -5.59 2.40 -4.50
C ILE A 208 -6.95 3.06 -4.65
N GLU A 209 -7.43 3.64 -3.56
CA GLU A 209 -8.67 4.41 -3.49
C GLU A 209 -8.31 5.89 -3.38
N VAL A 210 -8.73 6.69 -4.37
CA VAL A 210 -8.44 8.11 -4.46
C VAL A 210 -9.72 8.91 -4.38
N SER A 211 -9.81 9.80 -3.40
CA SER A 211 -10.97 10.68 -3.20
C SER A 211 -10.52 12.10 -2.88
N ILE A 212 -11.34 13.09 -3.24
CA ILE A 212 -11.13 14.47 -2.77
C ILE A 212 -11.26 14.47 -1.24
N TRP A 213 -10.38 15.21 -0.56
CA TRP A 213 -10.41 15.41 0.88
C TRP A 213 -10.79 16.86 1.19
N GLN A 214 -12.00 17.08 1.73
CA GLN A 214 -12.53 18.40 2.06
C GLN A 214 -12.68 18.61 3.55
#